data_AF-A0A015K2G2-F1
#
_entry.id   AF-A0A015K2G2-F1
#
_cell.length_a   1.000
_cell.length_b   1.000
_cell.length_c   1.000
_cell.angle_alpha   90.00
_cell.angle_beta   90.00
_cell.angle_gamma   90.00
#
_symmetry.space_group_name_H-M   'P 1'
#
loop_
_entity.id
_entity.type
_entity.pdbx_description
1 polymer ?
#
loop_
_entity_poly.entity_id
_entity_poly.type
_entity_poly.pdbx_seq_one_letter_code
_entity_poly.pdbx_strand_id
1 'polypeptide(L)'
;MKKCYRDVLKPLMPQLVHLPCLAHILNLIGEAWVSINYFQVVHQLLANIKQTFVYSRSRKVRYISYLQRQGVSNPKNIPLSNTTRWNTWFHIAFHVYQNLDYIRGFYNEEGKENSTPIIEKINSAFTDQQINGRIEIYLTFIQENAQQFVADLDFFQQENKPMFPFIEQRLQQLEARITMGKTMTNVGSTMDLVLQKFNFPLTAFCPVFQQAYHAAYKKLEDHVLRSLFRAVQVFDPRFLSLTTANRDIYSYKIIRELANPSTFLIQE
;
A
#
# COMPACT_ATOMS: atom_id res chain seq x y z
N MET A 1 8.99 -3.25 19.32
CA MET A 1 10.13 -2.41 19.77
C MET A 1 9.75 -1.29 20.75
N LYS A 2 8.57 -0.64 20.64
CA LYS A 2 8.16 0.47 21.54
C LYS A 2 8.27 0.17 23.05
N LYS A 3 7.85 -1.02 23.49
CA LYS A 3 7.95 -1.46 24.89
C LYS A 3 9.40 -1.54 25.38
N CYS A 4 10.26 -2.23 24.63
CA CYS A 4 11.70 -2.35 24.94
C CYS A 4 12.38 -0.96 24.98
N TYR A 5 12.07 -0.09 24.03
CA TYR A 5 12.59 1.28 24.06
C TYR A 5 12.18 2.02 25.33
N ARG A 6 10.88 2.06 25.66
CA ARG A 6 10.36 2.82 26.80
C ARG A 6 10.84 2.25 28.13
N ASP A 7 10.82 0.93 28.28
CA ASP A 7 10.98 0.28 29.59
C ASP A 7 12.46 -0.05 29.89
N VAL A 8 13.33 -0.14 28.87
CA VAL A 8 14.74 -0.54 29.02
C VAL A 8 15.69 0.51 28.44
N LEU A 9 15.55 0.85 27.16
CA LEU A 9 16.54 1.70 26.49
C LEU A 9 16.48 3.16 26.93
N LYS A 10 15.29 3.72 27.16
CA LYS A 10 15.11 5.13 27.52
C LYS A 10 15.64 5.45 28.92
N PRO A 11 15.44 4.61 29.96
CA PRO A 11 16.10 4.80 31.26
C PRO A 11 17.63 4.72 31.17
N LEU A 12 18.17 3.80 30.37
CA LEU A 12 19.62 3.60 30.23
C LEU A 12 20.28 4.66 29.34
N MET A 13 19.59 5.11 28.29
CA MET A 13 20.07 6.09 27.30
C MET A 13 18.99 7.16 27.08
N PRO A 14 18.90 8.17 27.97
CA PRO A 14 17.85 9.19 27.93
C PRO A 14 17.82 10.01 26.63
N GLN A 15 18.96 10.11 25.94
CA GLN A 15 19.09 10.84 24.68
C GLN A 15 18.58 10.06 23.46
N LEU A 16 18.34 8.75 23.60
CA LEU A 16 17.90 7.92 22.48
C LEU A 16 16.48 8.33 22.04
N VAL A 17 16.28 8.43 20.73
CA VAL A 17 14.98 8.69 20.10
C VAL A 17 14.55 7.43 19.36
N HIS A 18 13.38 6.90 19.72
CA HIS A 18 12.82 5.77 18.99
C HIS A 18 12.02 6.25 17.79
N LEU A 19 12.56 5.97 16.61
CA LEU A 19 11.93 6.24 15.33
C LEU A 19 11.24 4.96 14.82
N PRO A 20 9.89 4.94 14.72
CA PRO A 20 9.22 3.80 14.10
C PRO A 20 9.61 3.69 12.62
N CYS A 21 9.78 2.46 12.13
CA CYS A 21 10.12 2.21 10.74
C CYS A 21 9.00 2.71 9.81
N LEU A 22 9.32 3.59 8.87
CA LEU A 22 8.33 4.16 7.92
C LEU A 22 7.69 3.10 7.04
N ALA A 23 8.46 2.11 6.60
CA ALA A 23 7.90 0.98 5.87
C ALA A 23 6.87 0.22 6.73
N HIS A 24 7.09 0.11 8.04
CA HIS A 24 6.12 -0.52 8.94
C HIS A 24 4.85 0.33 9.08
N ILE A 25 4.98 1.65 9.17
CA ILE A 25 3.83 2.56 9.21
C ILE A 25 3.01 2.47 7.92
N LEU A 26 3.67 2.51 6.75
CA LEU A 26 2.98 2.36 5.47
C LEU A 26 2.30 0.99 5.33
N ASN A 27 2.91 -0.07 5.85
CA ASN A 27 2.24 -1.37 5.92
C ASN A 27 0.97 -1.29 6.76
N LEU A 28 1.00 -0.64 7.94
CA LEU A 28 -0.20 -0.47 8.76
C LEU A 28 -1.30 0.34 8.05
N ILE A 29 -0.92 1.33 7.24
CA ILE A 29 -1.84 2.09 6.39
C ILE A 29 -2.46 1.19 5.32
N GLY A 30 -1.65 0.36 4.65
CA GLY A 30 -2.13 -0.61 3.67
C GLY A 30 -3.04 -1.68 4.29
N GLU A 31 -2.68 -2.23 5.45
CA GLU A 31 -3.52 -3.17 6.21
C GLU A 31 -4.85 -2.55 6.63
N ALA A 32 -4.86 -1.24 6.94
CA ALA A 32 -6.10 -0.53 7.24
C ALA A 32 -7.06 -0.49 6.05
N TRP A 33 -6.58 -0.58 4.81
CA TRP A 33 -7.43 -0.76 3.62
C TRP A 33 -7.89 -2.20 3.46
N VAL A 34 -6.99 -3.17 3.62
CA VAL A 34 -7.31 -4.59 3.48
C VAL A 34 -8.36 -5.06 4.50
N SER A 35 -8.33 -4.47 5.70
CA SER A 35 -9.23 -4.82 6.81
C SER A 35 -10.60 -4.14 6.76
N ILE A 36 -10.89 -3.31 5.74
CA ILE A 36 -12.20 -2.69 5.60
C ILE A 36 -13.20 -3.75 5.17
N ASN A 37 -14.27 -3.91 5.97
CA ASN A 37 -15.32 -4.91 5.73
C ASN A 37 -15.90 -4.84 4.30
N TYR A 38 -15.96 -3.65 3.70
CA TYR A 38 -16.46 -3.47 2.34
C TYR A 38 -15.59 -4.12 1.25
N PHE A 39 -14.28 -4.29 1.46
CA PHE A 39 -13.39 -4.98 0.53
C PHE A 39 -13.34 -6.50 0.73
N GLN A 40 -14.19 -7.05 1.60
CA GLN A 40 -14.23 -8.48 1.88
C GLN A 40 -14.48 -9.32 0.62
N VAL A 41 -15.28 -8.84 -0.33
CA VAL A 41 -15.52 -9.54 -1.61
C VAL A 41 -14.24 -9.69 -2.43
N VAL A 42 -13.43 -8.64 -2.52
CA VAL A 42 -12.12 -8.67 -3.19
C VAL A 42 -11.18 -9.56 -2.39
N HIS A 43 -11.11 -9.38 -1.08
CA HIS A 43 -10.25 -10.19 -0.22
C HIS A 43 -10.53 -11.70 -0.39
N GLN A 44 -11.81 -12.09 -0.38
CA GLN A 44 -12.22 -13.48 -0.57
C GLN A 44 -11.88 -13.99 -1.98
N LEU A 45 -12.09 -13.18 -3.02
CA LEU A 45 -11.72 -13.54 -4.39
C LEU A 45 -10.21 -13.80 -4.48
N LEU A 46 -9.38 -12.86 -4.03
CA LEU A 46 -7.93 -12.98 -4.11
C LEU A 46 -7.42 -14.17 -3.29
N ALA A 47 -8.01 -14.43 -2.12
CA ALA A 47 -7.70 -15.59 -1.30
C ALA A 47 -8.04 -16.91 -2.00
N ASN A 48 -9.23 -17.01 -2.61
CA ASN A 48 -9.65 -18.20 -3.36
C ASN A 48 -8.73 -18.43 -4.56
N ILE A 49 -8.46 -17.37 -5.34
CA ILE A 49 -7.55 -17.43 -6.49
C ILE A 49 -6.20 -17.96 -6.04
N LYS A 50 -5.59 -17.33 -5.03
CA LYS A 50 -4.31 -17.76 -4.45
C LYS A 50 -4.35 -19.23 -4.03
N GLN A 51 -5.40 -19.66 -3.34
CA GLN A 51 -5.56 -21.05 -2.91
C GLN A 51 -5.50 -22.02 -4.09
N THR A 52 -6.21 -21.73 -5.19
CA THR A 52 -6.20 -22.61 -6.37
C THR A 52 -4.80 -22.74 -7.01
N PHE A 53 -3.95 -21.72 -6.93
CA PHE A 53 -2.59 -21.75 -7.48
C PHE A 53 -1.55 -22.28 -6.50
N VAL A 54 -1.71 -22.09 -5.18
CA VAL A 54 -0.77 -22.61 -4.18
C VAL A 54 -0.79 -24.14 -4.17
N TYR A 55 -1.97 -24.75 -4.19
CA TYR A 55 -2.12 -26.20 -4.02
C TYR A 55 -2.09 -26.99 -5.33
N SER A 56 -2.01 -26.34 -6.50
CA SER A 56 -1.99 -27.04 -7.79
C SER A 56 -0.95 -26.47 -8.74
N ARG A 57 0.17 -27.19 -8.87
CA ARG A 57 1.21 -26.88 -9.87
C ARG A 57 0.68 -27.06 -11.30
N SER A 58 -0.19 -28.04 -11.55
CA SER A 58 -0.81 -28.25 -12.86
C SER A 58 -1.68 -27.07 -13.28
N ARG A 59 -2.43 -26.48 -12.33
CA ARG A 59 -3.25 -25.28 -12.61
C ARG A 59 -2.42 -24.07 -13.01
N LYS A 60 -1.25 -23.87 -12.39
CA LYS A 60 -0.29 -22.84 -12.82
C LYS A 60 0.10 -22.99 -14.29
N VAL A 61 0.37 -24.23 -14.72
CA VAL A 61 0.74 -24.53 -16.11
C VAL A 61 -0.45 -24.29 -17.04
N ARG A 62 -1.64 -24.78 -16.69
CA ARG A 62 -2.86 -24.56 -17.49
C ARG A 62 -3.21 -23.09 -17.65
N TYR A 63 -3.05 -22.28 -16.61
CA TYR A 63 -3.26 -20.83 -16.70
C TYR A 63 -2.31 -20.17 -17.69
N ILE A 64 -1.01 -20.51 -17.65
CA ILE A 64 -0.03 -20.00 -18.63
C ILE A 64 -0.40 -20.45 -20.04
N SER A 65 -0.75 -21.73 -20.24
CA SER A 65 -1.18 -22.24 -21.54
C SER A 65 -2.45 -21.55 -22.03
N TYR A 66 -3.42 -21.28 -21.15
CA TYR A 66 -4.61 -20.50 -21.47
C TYR A 66 -4.23 -19.09 -21.96
N LEU A 67 -3.37 -18.36 -21.25
CA LEU A 67 -2.93 -17.02 -21.67
C LEU A 67 -2.23 -17.04 -23.04
N GLN A 68 -1.42 -18.07 -23.31
CA GLN A 68 -0.78 -18.25 -24.63
C GLN A 68 -1.80 -18.47 -25.74
N ARG A 69 -2.83 -19.30 -25.49
CA ARG A 69 -3.94 -19.51 -26.44
C ARG A 69 -4.72 -18.23 -26.73
N GLN A 70 -4.82 -17.35 -25.74
CA GLN A 70 -5.45 -16.02 -25.88
C GLN A 70 -4.52 -14.96 -26.51
N GLY A 71 -3.32 -15.34 -26.99
CA GLY A 71 -2.40 -14.46 -27.70
C GLY A 71 -1.49 -13.60 -26.82
N VAL A 72 -1.41 -13.86 -25.51
CA VAL A 72 -0.52 -13.11 -24.61
C VAL A 72 0.93 -13.50 -24.87
N SER A 73 1.75 -12.55 -25.36
CA SER A 73 3.12 -12.82 -25.81
C SER A 73 4.11 -13.18 -24.68
N ASN A 74 3.89 -12.68 -23.47
CA ASN A 74 4.72 -12.99 -22.28
C ASN A 74 3.84 -13.31 -21.07
N PRO A 75 3.25 -14.53 -21.03
CA PRO A 75 2.31 -14.90 -19.99
C PRO A 75 3.03 -14.99 -18.64
N LYS A 76 2.47 -14.32 -17.62
CA LYS A 76 2.97 -14.37 -16.25
C LYS A 76 1.98 -15.09 -15.36
N ASN A 77 2.51 -15.85 -14.40
CA ASN A 77 1.66 -16.46 -13.39
C ASN A 77 1.16 -15.41 -12.41
N ILE A 78 0.08 -15.75 -11.70
CA ILE A 78 -0.43 -14.90 -10.63
C ILE A 78 0.66 -14.78 -9.56
N PRO A 79 1.02 -13.57 -9.12
CA PRO A 79 2.01 -13.38 -8.07
C PRO A 79 1.52 -14.09 -6.81
N LEU A 80 2.31 -15.02 -6.27
CA LEU A 80 1.96 -15.66 -5.01
C LEU A 80 2.55 -14.87 -3.86
N SER A 81 1.76 -14.69 -2.80
CA SER A 81 2.20 -13.89 -1.67
C SER A 81 3.42 -14.46 -0.98
N ASN A 82 4.42 -13.61 -0.79
CA ASN A 82 5.50 -13.86 0.15
C ASN A 82 5.07 -13.26 1.51
N THR A 83 5.02 -14.09 2.56
CA THR A 83 4.71 -13.67 3.95
C THR A 83 5.65 -12.58 4.48
N THR A 84 6.84 -12.43 3.91
CA THR A 84 7.83 -11.40 4.28
C THR A 84 7.66 -10.09 3.50
N ARG A 85 6.79 -10.01 2.48
CA ARG A 85 6.57 -8.79 1.69
C ARG A 85 5.19 -8.18 1.95
N TRP A 86 5.21 -7.09 2.70
CA TRP A 86 4.08 -6.27 3.12
C TRP A 86 3.15 -5.82 1.97
N ASN A 87 3.68 -5.60 0.77
CA ASN A 87 2.90 -5.16 -0.40
C ASN A 87 2.17 -6.28 -1.17
N THR A 88 2.30 -7.55 -0.78
CA THR A 88 1.93 -8.59 -1.75
C THR A 88 0.43 -8.69 -2.03
N TRP A 89 -0.43 -8.32 -1.09
CA TRP A 89 -1.88 -8.28 -1.35
C TRP A 89 -2.22 -7.28 -2.46
N PHE A 90 -1.62 -6.09 -2.44
CA PHE A 90 -1.83 -5.07 -3.48
C PHE A 90 -1.30 -5.52 -4.84
N HIS A 91 -0.12 -6.14 -4.90
CA HIS A 91 0.39 -6.67 -6.18
C HIS A 91 -0.51 -7.76 -6.77
N ILE A 92 -1.13 -8.60 -5.94
CA ILE A 92 -2.13 -9.57 -6.40
C ILE A 92 -3.37 -8.83 -6.92
N ALA A 93 -3.90 -7.86 -6.17
CA ALA A 93 -5.04 -7.06 -6.60
C ALA A 93 -4.77 -6.36 -7.94
N PHE A 94 -3.59 -5.76 -8.11
CA PHE A 94 -3.18 -5.10 -9.34
C PHE A 94 -3.07 -6.07 -10.52
N HIS A 95 -2.46 -7.23 -10.30
CA HIS A 95 -2.37 -8.26 -11.33
C HIS A 95 -3.77 -8.78 -11.73
N VAL A 96 -4.64 -9.01 -10.74
CA VAL A 96 -6.01 -9.49 -11.01
C VAL A 96 -6.82 -8.44 -11.75
N TYR A 97 -6.73 -7.16 -11.38
CA TYR A 97 -7.36 -6.07 -12.10
C TYR A 97 -6.89 -6.01 -13.58
N GLN A 98 -5.58 -6.01 -13.80
CA GLN A 98 -4.99 -5.91 -15.15
C GLN A 98 -5.32 -7.10 -16.06
N ASN A 99 -5.64 -8.25 -15.49
CA ASN A 99 -5.90 -9.49 -16.22
C ASN A 99 -7.32 -10.02 -15.95
N LEU A 100 -8.26 -9.16 -15.52
CA LEU A 100 -9.54 -9.60 -14.97
C LEU A 100 -10.34 -10.42 -15.98
N ASP A 101 -10.38 -10.00 -17.25
CA ASP A 101 -11.11 -10.72 -18.30
C ASP A 101 -10.45 -12.06 -18.63
N TYR A 102 -9.11 -12.13 -18.66
CA TYR A 102 -8.40 -13.40 -18.81
C TYR A 102 -8.64 -14.34 -17.63
N ILE A 103 -8.67 -13.82 -16.41
CA ILE A 103 -8.92 -14.61 -15.21
C ILE A 103 -10.35 -15.15 -15.22
N ARG A 104 -11.34 -14.33 -15.58
CA ARG A 104 -12.74 -14.76 -15.75
C ARG A 104 -12.85 -15.90 -16.77
N GLY A 105 -12.25 -15.72 -17.95
CA GLY A 105 -12.28 -16.75 -19.00
C GLY A 105 -11.57 -18.03 -18.59
N PHE A 106 -10.42 -17.92 -17.92
CA PHE A 106 -9.69 -19.07 -17.40
C PHE A 106 -10.53 -19.89 -16.42
N TYR A 107 -11.13 -19.25 -15.40
CA TYR A 107 -11.93 -19.99 -14.41
C TYR A 107 -13.23 -20.57 -15.01
N ASN A 108 -13.79 -19.93 -16.04
CA ASN A 108 -14.91 -20.48 -16.80
C ASN A 108 -14.53 -21.76 -17.55
N GLU A 109 -13.36 -21.82 -18.19
CA GLU A 109 -12.84 -23.05 -18.81
C GLU A 109 -12.49 -24.11 -17.74
N GLU A 110 -11.73 -23.71 -16.72
CA GLU A 110 -11.25 -24.59 -15.66
C GLU A 110 -12.42 -25.21 -14.87
N GLY A 111 -13.52 -24.50 -14.70
CA GLY A 111 -14.73 -25.00 -14.04
C GLY A 111 -15.46 -26.10 -14.81
N LYS A 112 -15.27 -26.20 -16.14
CA LYS A 112 -15.91 -27.25 -16.96
C LYS A 112 -15.16 -28.58 -16.88
N GLU A 113 -13.83 -28.51 -16.80
CA GLU A 113 -12.97 -29.71 -16.89
C GLU A 113 -12.39 -30.15 -15.55
N ASN A 114 -12.18 -29.22 -14.61
CA ASN A 114 -11.42 -29.44 -13.37
C ASN A 114 -12.11 -28.79 -12.16
N SER A 115 -13.45 -28.84 -12.11
CA SER A 115 -14.24 -28.19 -11.07
C SER A 115 -13.82 -28.64 -9.66
N THR A 116 -13.79 -27.68 -8.75
CA THR A 116 -13.61 -27.89 -7.31
C THR A 116 -14.48 -26.88 -6.58
N PRO A 117 -14.85 -27.08 -5.30
CA PRO A 117 -15.68 -26.13 -4.56
C PRO A 117 -15.13 -24.70 -4.55
N ILE A 118 -13.81 -24.53 -4.59
CA ILE A 118 -13.16 -23.21 -4.65
C ILE A 118 -13.32 -22.58 -6.04
N ILE A 119 -13.19 -23.37 -7.11
CA ILE A 119 -13.41 -22.89 -8.49
C ILE A 119 -14.87 -22.50 -8.68
N GLU A 120 -15.81 -23.31 -8.19
CA GLU A 120 -17.24 -22.99 -8.20
C GLU A 120 -17.51 -21.68 -7.46
N LYS A 121 -16.91 -21.49 -6.27
CA LYS A 121 -17.03 -20.23 -5.52
C LYS A 121 -16.49 -19.02 -6.30
N ILE A 122 -15.38 -19.16 -7.03
CA ILE A 122 -14.82 -18.10 -7.89
C ILE A 122 -15.76 -17.82 -9.07
N ASN A 123 -16.21 -18.86 -9.78
CA ASN A 123 -17.11 -18.72 -10.92
C ASN A 123 -18.45 -18.11 -10.51
N SER A 124 -19.04 -18.52 -9.39
CA SER A 124 -20.26 -17.91 -8.86
C SER A 124 -20.08 -16.42 -8.59
N ALA A 125 -18.92 -16.00 -8.06
CA ALA A 125 -18.62 -14.59 -7.83
C ALA A 125 -18.48 -13.78 -9.15
N PHE A 126 -18.01 -14.40 -10.23
CA PHE A 126 -17.93 -13.76 -11.55
C PHE A 126 -19.24 -13.76 -12.32
N THR A 127 -20.11 -14.75 -12.11
CA THR A 127 -21.41 -14.86 -12.78
C THR A 127 -22.49 -13.99 -12.12
N ASP A 128 -22.45 -13.81 -10.80
CA ASP A 128 -23.36 -12.89 -10.10
C ASP A 128 -23.03 -11.44 -10.50
N GLN A 129 -23.96 -10.78 -11.20
CA GLN A 129 -23.75 -9.44 -11.74
C GLN A 129 -23.44 -8.40 -10.65
N GLN A 130 -24.07 -8.51 -9.46
CA GLN A 130 -23.83 -7.56 -8.38
C GLN A 130 -22.47 -7.78 -7.72
N ILE A 131 -22.11 -9.03 -7.44
CA ILE A 131 -20.83 -9.39 -6.83
C ILE A 131 -19.69 -9.06 -7.80
N ASN A 132 -19.83 -9.43 -9.08
CA ASN A 132 -18.85 -9.16 -10.12
C ASN A 132 -18.64 -7.67 -10.34
N GLY A 133 -19.73 -6.88 -10.37
CA GLY A 133 -19.64 -5.42 -10.48
C GLY A 133 -18.94 -4.79 -9.27
N ARG A 134 -19.25 -5.23 -8.04
CA ARG A 134 -18.55 -4.77 -6.83
C ARG A 134 -17.06 -5.13 -6.85
N ILE A 135 -16.71 -6.34 -7.30
CA ILE A 135 -15.31 -6.76 -7.47
C ILE A 135 -14.59 -5.81 -8.42
N GLU A 136 -15.15 -5.53 -9.59
CA GLU A 136 -14.51 -4.67 -10.59
C GLU A 136 -14.38 -3.22 -10.10
N ILE A 137 -15.41 -2.67 -9.44
CA ILE A 137 -15.38 -1.33 -8.83
C ILE A 137 -14.28 -1.25 -7.76
N TYR A 138 -14.25 -2.19 -6.81
CA TYR A 138 -13.26 -2.16 -5.74
C TYR A 138 -11.84 -2.41 -6.24
N LEU A 139 -11.64 -3.32 -7.19
CA LEU A 139 -10.35 -3.53 -7.83
C LEU A 139 -9.88 -2.28 -8.57
N THR A 140 -10.77 -1.58 -9.27
CA THR A 140 -10.46 -0.30 -9.93
C THR A 140 -10.03 0.74 -8.90
N PHE A 141 -10.78 0.87 -7.80
CA PHE A 141 -10.45 1.82 -6.73
C PHE A 141 -9.08 1.52 -6.14
N ILE A 142 -8.80 0.27 -5.81
CA ILE A 142 -7.52 -0.18 -5.28
C ILE A 142 -6.40 0.11 -6.28
N GLN A 143 -6.58 -0.24 -7.56
CA GLN A 143 -5.60 -0.02 -8.61
C GLN A 143 -5.24 1.46 -8.75
N GLU A 144 -6.22 2.36 -8.82
CA GLU A 144 -5.96 3.78 -9.07
C GLU A 144 -5.38 4.48 -7.85
N ASN A 145 -5.82 4.09 -6.65
CA ASN A 145 -5.54 4.86 -5.45
C ASN A 145 -4.41 4.30 -4.60
N ALA A 146 -4.16 2.98 -4.65
CA ALA A 146 -3.16 2.35 -3.80
C ALA A 146 -1.74 2.30 -4.38
N GLN A 147 -1.56 2.61 -5.67
CA GLN A 147 -0.24 2.57 -6.33
C GLN A 147 0.82 3.40 -5.61
N GLN A 148 0.46 4.61 -5.16
CA GLN A 148 1.39 5.47 -4.46
C GLN A 148 1.78 4.91 -3.09
N PHE A 149 0.84 4.31 -2.35
CA PHE A 149 1.16 3.66 -1.07
C PHE A 149 2.18 2.53 -1.26
N VAL A 150 1.95 1.71 -2.29
CA VAL A 150 2.85 0.60 -2.64
C VAL A 150 4.22 1.14 -3.06
N ALA A 151 4.26 2.18 -3.89
CA ALA A 151 5.51 2.80 -4.34
C ALA A 151 6.29 3.47 -3.20
N ASP A 152 5.61 4.15 -2.26
CA ASP A 152 6.25 4.73 -1.09
C ASP A 152 6.76 3.63 -0.13
N LEU A 153 6.03 2.52 -0.01
CA LEU A 153 6.48 1.37 0.78
C LEU A 153 7.71 0.71 0.15
N ASP A 154 7.68 0.44 -1.15
CA ASP A 154 8.83 -0.08 -1.89
C ASP A 154 10.03 0.88 -1.80
N PHE A 155 9.79 2.19 -1.81
CA PHE A 155 10.81 3.20 -1.58
C PHE A 155 11.43 3.08 -0.19
N PHE A 156 10.64 3.05 0.88
CA PHE A 156 11.14 2.95 2.25
C PHE A 156 11.75 1.59 2.62
N GLN A 157 11.62 0.58 1.75
CA GLN A 157 12.29 -0.71 1.87
C GLN A 157 13.66 -0.75 1.16
N GLN A 158 14.09 0.32 0.48
CA GLN A 158 15.39 0.35 -0.19
C GLN A 158 16.54 0.47 0.82
N GLU A 159 17.43 -0.52 0.85
CA GLU A 159 18.55 -0.56 1.80
C GLU A 159 19.77 0.26 1.35
N ASN A 160 19.93 0.50 0.04
CA ASN A 160 21.17 1.01 -0.55
C ASN A 160 21.12 2.49 -0.99
N LYS A 161 20.12 3.27 -0.56
CA LYS A 161 20.00 4.68 -0.95
C LYS A 161 19.76 5.58 0.27
N PRO A 162 20.34 6.78 0.33
CA PRO A 162 20.03 7.75 1.36
C PRO A 162 18.58 8.23 1.19
N MET A 163 17.67 7.67 1.98
CA MET A 163 16.23 8.00 1.90
C MET A 163 15.87 9.21 2.74
N PHE A 164 16.63 9.47 3.81
CA PHE A 164 16.24 10.39 4.89
C PHE A 164 15.81 11.79 4.39
N PRO A 165 16.51 12.42 3.44
CA PRO A 165 16.11 13.75 2.97
C PRO A 165 14.77 13.80 2.22
N PHE A 166 14.34 12.67 1.66
CA PHE A 166 13.12 12.58 0.84
C PHE A 166 11.89 12.20 1.66
N ILE A 167 12.08 11.84 2.93
CA ILE A 167 11.00 11.30 3.78
C ILE A 167 9.88 12.32 3.95
N GLU A 168 10.18 13.54 4.42
CA GLU A 168 9.12 14.52 4.75
C GLU A 168 8.34 14.92 3.50
N GLN A 169 9.00 15.12 2.36
CA GLN A 169 8.31 15.43 1.10
C GLN A 169 7.33 14.30 0.71
N ARG A 170 7.74 13.03 0.81
CA ARG A 170 6.85 11.90 0.52
C ARG A 170 5.71 11.80 1.53
N LEU A 171 5.97 12.03 2.82
CA LEU A 171 4.93 12.04 3.85
C LEU A 171 3.91 13.17 3.64
N GLN A 172 4.33 14.33 3.16
CA GLN A 172 3.43 15.44 2.79
C GLN A 172 2.56 15.07 1.57
N GLN A 173 3.16 14.49 0.53
CA GLN A 173 2.41 14.02 -0.65
C GLN A 173 1.38 12.94 -0.28
N LEU A 174 1.79 12.01 0.59
CA LEU A 174 0.94 10.96 1.13
C LEU A 174 -0.24 11.53 1.92
N GLU A 175 0.02 12.44 2.86
CA GLU A 175 -1.02 13.07 3.67
C GLU A 175 -1.98 13.91 2.83
N ALA A 176 -1.48 14.68 1.85
CA ALA A 176 -2.30 15.46 0.95
C ALA A 176 -3.26 14.54 0.17
N ARG A 177 -2.74 13.43 -0.39
CA ARG A 177 -3.55 12.43 -1.10
C ARG A 177 -4.61 11.80 -0.19
N ILE A 178 -4.22 11.40 1.02
CA ILE A 178 -5.18 10.81 1.97
C ILE A 178 -6.25 11.83 2.36
N THR A 179 -5.86 13.09 2.54
CA THR A 179 -6.78 14.18 2.91
C THR A 179 -7.79 14.46 1.81
N MET A 180 -7.34 14.55 0.55
CA MET A 180 -8.23 14.66 -0.60
C MET A 180 -9.20 13.46 -0.70
N GLY A 181 -8.70 12.25 -0.44
CA GLY A 181 -9.52 11.04 -0.47
C GLY A 181 -10.61 11.01 0.59
N LYS A 182 -10.40 11.60 1.78
CA LYS A 182 -11.44 11.69 2.83
C LYS A 182 -12.67 12.46 2.39
N THR A 183 -12.50 13.44 1.50
CA THR A 183 -13.57 14.32 1.02
C THR A 183 -13.92 14.07 -0.45
N MET A 184 -13.55 12.91 -1.01
CA MET A 184 -13.80 12.65 -2.44
C MET A 184 -15.30 12.63 -2.72
N THR A 185 -15.72 13.34 -3.76
CA THR A 185 -17.11 13.36 -4.24
C THR A 185 -17.23 12.95 -5.70
N ASN A 186 -16.09 12.84 -6.39
CA ASN A 186 -15.96 12.38 -7.77
C ASN A 186 -14.91 11.28 -7.84
N VAL A 187 -14.91 10.58 -8.97
CA VAL A 187 -13.95 9.53 -9.30
C VAL A 187 -13.38 9.79 -10.69
N GLY A 188 -12.33 9.06 -11.06
CA GLY A 188 -11.74 9.16 -12.39
C GLY A 188 -12.64 8.55 -13.48
N SER A 189 -12.37 8.90 -14.72
CA SER A 189 -13.08 8.41 -15.91
C SER A 189 -13.11 6.88 -16.01
N THR A 190 -12.03 6.19 -15.62
CA THR A 190 -11.99 4.73 -15.55
C THR A 190 -13.08 4.18 -14.62
N MET A 191 -13.21 4.76 -13.43
CA MET A 191 -14.21 4.34 -12.45
C MET A 191 -15.62 4.66 -12.94
N ASP A 192 -15.83 5.82 -13.55
CA ASP A 192 -17.13 6.19 -14.13
C ASP A 192 -17.59 5.18 -15.18
N LEU A 193 -16.69 4.72 -16.05
CA LEU A 193 -16.99 3.67 -17.04
C LEU A 193 -17.40 2.35 -16.38
N VAL A 194 -16.72 1.94 -15.31
CA VAL A 194 -17.05 0.71 -14.57
C VAL A 194 -18.40 0.86 -13.87
N LEU A 195 -18.68 1.99 -13.23
CA LEU A 195 -19.97 2.27 -12.59
C LEU A 195 -21.12 2.24 -13.60
N GLN A 196 -20.93 2.85 -14.77
CA GLN A 196 -21.90 2.83 -15.87
C GLN A 196 -22.14 1.40 -16.40
N LYS A 197 -21.06 0.63 -16.63
CA LYS A 197 -21.13 -0.76 -17.10
C LYS A 197 -22.03 -1.64 -16.23
N PHE A 198 -22.03 -1.42 -14.92
CA PHE A 198 -22.83 -2.20 -13.96
C PHE A 198 -24.07 -1.47 -13.42
N ASN A 199 -24.38 -0.28 -13.95
CA ASN A 199 -25.49 0.57 -13.51
C ASN A 199 -25.49 0.84 -11.98
N PHE A 200 -24.31 1.11 -11.44
CA PHE A 200 -24.13 1.44 -10.03
C PHE A 200 -24.00 2.94 -9.81
N PRO A 201 -24.74 3.54 -8.85
CA PRO A 201 -24.58 4.94 -8.53
C PRO A 201 -23.30 5.16 -7.70
N LEU A 202 -22.53 6.19 -8.03
CA LEU A 202 -21.31 6.56 -7.29
C LEU A 202 -21.60 6.81 -5.79
N THR A 203 -22.77 7.34 -5.47
CA THR A 203 -23.20 7.62 -4.09
C THR A 203 -23.22 6.38 -3.20
N ALA A 204 -23.37 5.18 -3.76
CA ALA A 204 -23.29 3.92 -3.00
C ALA A 204 -21.86 3.54 -2.60
N PHE A 205 -20.84 4.08 -3.27
CA PHE A 205 -19.44 3.70 -3.10
C PHE A 205 -18.58 4.82 -2.48
N CYS A 206 -18.92 6.10 -2.68
CA CYS A 206 -18.21 7.23 -2.06
C CYS A 206 -17.99 7.06 -0.54
N PRO A 207 -18.99 6.70 0.28
CA PRO A 207 -18.77 6.52 1.72
C PRO A 207 -17.75 5.44 2.05
N VAL A 208 -17.74 4.35 1.27
CA VAL A 208 -16.79 3.24 1.42
C VAL A 208 -15.37 3.71 1.10
N PHE A 209 -15.21 4.41 -0.01
CA PHE A 209 -13.91 4.92 -0.44
C PHE A 209 -13.36 5.96 0.55
N GLN A 210 -14.21 6.89 0.99
CA GLN A 210 -13.85 7.87 2.02
C GLN A 210 -13.45 7.18 3.32
N GLN A 211 -14.19 6.14 3.75
CA GLN A 211 -13.85 5.39 4.96
C GLN A 211 -12.45 4.75 4.87
N ALA A 212 -12.04 4.29 3.68
CA ALA A 212 -10.69 3.78 3.48
C ALA A 212 -9.61 4.83 3.73
N TYR A 213 -9.83 6.05 3.25
CA TYR A 213 -8.93 7.16 3.52
C TYR A 213 -8.96 7.62 4.97
N HIS A 214 -10.11 7.59 5.64
CA HIS A 214 -10.19 7.87 7.08
C HIS A 214 -9.38 6.86 7.90
N ALA A 215 -9.49 5.56 7.57
CA ALA A 215 -8.73 4.51 8.23
C ALA A 215 -7.21 4.67 8.02
N ALA A 216 -6.80 4.99 6.79
CA ALA A 216 -5.40 5.30 6.46
C ALA A 216 -4.89 6.54 7.20
N TYR A 217 -5.67 7.63 7.24
CA TYR A 217 -5.30 8.87 7.91
C TYR A 217 -5.04 8.64 9.40
N LYS A 218 -5.92 7.89 10.07
CA LYS A 218 -5.76 7.55 11.49
C LYS A 218 -4.43 6.84 11.76
N LYS A 219 -4.04 5.89 10.89
CA LYS A 219 -2.75 5.20 11.02
C LYS A 219 -1.55 6.12 10.79
N LEU A 220 -1.67 7.09 9.87
CA LEU A 220 -0.62 8.07 9.63
C LEU A 220 -0.40 8.97 10.86
N GLU A 221 -1.50 9.50 11.41
CA GLU A 221 -1.50 10.39 12.58
C GLU A 221 -0.96 9.71 13.84
N ASP A 222 -1.39 8.47 14.10
CA ASP A 222 -1.00 7.72 15.31
C ASP A 222 0.49 7.31 15.37
N HIS A 223 1.17 7.28 14.22
CA HIS A 223 2.46 6.59 14.11
C HIS A 223 3.61 7.41 13.52
N VAL A 224 3.37 8.51 12.78
CA VAL A 224 4.44 9.28 12.12
C VAL A 224 4.98 10.41 13.01
N LEU A 225 6.28 10.38 13.29
CA LEU A 225 7.00 11.46 13.99
C LEU A 225 7.46 12.56 13.02
N ARG A 226 6.54 13.43 12.62
CA ARG A 226 6.76 14.49 11.63
C ARG A 226 7.83 15.53 12.04
N SER A 227 7.94 15.85 13.33
CA SER A 227 8.85 16.90 13.82
C SER A 227 10.31 16.61 13.47
N LEU A 228 10.73 15.36 13.63
CA LEU A 228 12.10 14.94 13.34
C LEU A 228 12.42 14.99 11.84
N PHE A 229 11.51 14.54 10.97
CA PHE A 229 11.77 14.56 9.53
C PHE A 229 11.80 15.99 8.96
N ARG A 230 10.96 16.88 9.48
CA ARG A 230 11.01 18.32 9.17
C ARG A 230 12.32 18.95 9.61
N ALA A 231 12.79 18.63 10.81
CA ALA A 231 14.05 19.13 11.33
C ALA A 231 15.22 18.75 10.42
N VAL A 232 15.30 17.49 9.97
CA VAL A 232 16.43 17.01 9.16
C VAL A 232 16.45 17.59 7.73
N GLN A 233 15.31 18.00 7.17
CA GLN A 233 15.32 18.75 5.89
C GLN A 233 16.13 20.05 5.98
N VAL A 234 16.18 20.68 7.17
CA VAL A 234 16.99 21.87 7.41
C VAL A 234 18.49 21.55 7.38
N PHE A 235 18.88 20.28 7.60
CA PHE A 235 20.27 19.83 7.66
C PHE A 235 20.72 18.95 6.49
N ASP A 236 19.97 18.89 5.39
CA ASP A 236 20.44 18.19 4.21
C ASP A 236 21.66 18.94 3.64
N PRO A 237 22.87 18.32 3.59
CA PRO A 237 24.08 18.98 3.12
C PRO A 237 24.00 19.46 1.66
N ARG A 238 23.03 18.96 0.88
CA ARG A 238 22.76 19.45 -0.50
C ARG A 238 21.99 20.78 -0.53
N PHE A 239 21.31 21.12 0.56
CA PHE A 239 20.56 22.37 0.73
C PHE A 239 21.19 23.31 1.77
N LEU A 240 22.12 22.81 2.59
CA LEU A 240 22.98 23.62 3.46
C LEU A 240 24.15 24.20 2.65
N SER A 241 24.07 25.47 2.28
CA SER A 241 25.30 26.25 2.05
C SER A 241 25.94 26.52 3.41
N LEU A 242 26.94 25.72 3.79
CA LEU A 242 27.68 25.88 5.05
C LEU A 242 28.54 27.16 5.03
N THR A 243 27.90 28.30 5.31
CA THR A 243 28.57 29.57 5.58
C THR A 243 29.07 29.60 7.02
N THR A 244 30.03 30.49 7.34
CA THR A 244 30.54 30.68 8.70
C THR A 244 29.45 31.03 9.73
N ALA A 245 28.29 31.52 9.29
CA ALA A 245 27.14 31.86 10.14
C ALA A 245 26.24 30.65 10.48
N ASN A 246 26.29 29.57 9.69
CA ASN A 246 25.31 28.46 9.76
C ASN A 246 25.97 27.13 10.17
N ARG A 247 27.25 27.15 10.56
CA ARG A 247 28.01 25.98 11.03
C ARG A 247 27.79 25.65 12.50
N ASP A 248 27.23 26.57 13.27
CA ASP A 248 27.00 26.36 14.69
C ASP A 248 25.69 25.59 14.92
N ILE A 249 25.81 24.36 15.44
CA ILE A 249 24.65 23.53 15.82
C ILE A 249 23.76 24.24 16.87
N TYR A 250 24.32 25.14 17.67
CA TYR A 250 23.58 25.93 18.64
C TYR A 250 22.67 27.00 18.00
N SER A 251 22.85 27.33 16.73
CA SER A 251 21.93 28.19 15.96
C SER A 251 20.57 27.51 15.70
N TYR A 252 20.47 26.20 15.94
CA TYR A 252 19.26 25.42 15.67
C TYR A 252 18.51 24.97 16.94
N LYS A 253 18.76 25.63 18.08
CA LYS A 253 18.10 25.36 19.38
C LYS A 253 16.56 25.42 19.34
N ILE A 254 15.97 26.05 18.33
CA ILE A 254 14.51 26.08 18.11
C ILE A 254 13.95 24.69 17.76
N ILE A 255 14.77 23.79 17.23
CA ILE A 255 14.44 22.40 16.99
C ILE A 255 14.68 21.64 18.30
N ARG A 256 13.59 21.26 18.97
CA ARG A 256 13.63 20.62 20.28
C ARG A 256 14.50 19.35 20.31
N GLU A 257 14.48 18.57 19.23
CA GLU A 257 15.25 17.34 19.08
C GLU A 257 16.77 17.57 18.97
N LEU A 258 17.18 18.81 18.67
CA LEU A 258 18.58 19.24 18.61
C LEU A 258 18.94 20.18 19.77
N ALA A 259 18.03 20.38 20.71
CA ALA A 259 18.34 21.10 21.94
C ALA A 259 19.24 20.19 22.80
N ASN A 260 20.45 20.67 23.09
CA ASN A 260 21.53 19.96 23.81
C ASN A 260 22.22 18.84 23.02
N PRO A 261 22.91 19.16 21.91
CA PRO A 261 23.86 18.22 21.31
C PRO A 261 24.95 17.90 22.35
N SER A 262 25.30 16.63 22.51
CA SER A 262 26.44 16.27 23.37
C SER A 262 27.70 16.93 22.82
N THR A 263 28.57 17.43 23.70
CA THR A 263 29.81 18.12 23.31
C THR A 263 30.74 17.28 22.43
N PHE A 264 30.58 15.94 22.48
CA PHE A 264 31.30 15.00 21.62
C PHE A 264 30.90 15.05 20.13
N LEU A 265 29.69 15.52 19.78
CA LEU A 265 29.25 15.67 18.40
C LEU A 265 29.76 16.95 17.73
N ILE A 266 30.37 17.86 18.49
CA ILE A 266 30.76 19.22 18.04
C ILE A 266 32.27 19.29 17.74
N GLN A 267 33.02 18.21 17.97
CA GLN A 267 34.48 18.18 17.86
C GLN A 267 35.04 17.49 16.60
N GLU A 268 34.18 17.11 15.64
CA GLU A 268 34.61 16.76 14.27
C GLU A 268 34.35 17.91 13.29
#